data_AF-A0A2X0MFU6-F1
#
_entry.id   AF-A0A2X0MFU6-F1
#
_cell.length_a   1.000
_cell.length_b   1.000
_cell.length_c   1.000
_cell.angle_alpha   90.00
_cell.angle_beta   90.00
_cell.angle_gamma   90.00
#
_symmetry.space_group_name_H-M   'P 1'
#
loop_
_entity.id
_entity.type
_entity.pdbx_description
1 polymer ?
#
loop_
_entity_poly.entity_id
_entity_poly.type
_entity_poly.pdbx_seq_one_letter_code
_entity_poly.pdbx_strand_id
1 'polypeptide(L)'
;MASRAAAAHCRTGPDHVTSAVHQLVLHPAITSSIKVASTTVGRDKAYRTIQYLARFLAFYTLRKGYTNETVARLTALKSTLGLSRKLMRIGKPFEHLQAAVKSLDVQDPVLKFTALGRQLGYAGYLWNDMLVWAHSSKVRPLSPADAKIVSQRAAKLWFTGISFSLISSIYRLVDLSAREAKARRTRASEKEVERKAELKAVLAQKAAVRTQLVQDGLDILLPAGVLGYHNLDDGVLGLVGVVTSLMGLRSQINKVLGPSVASK
;
A
#
# COMPACT_ATOMS: atom_id res chain seq x y z
N MET A 1 -20.86 -75.86 -6.69
CA MET A 1 -19.54 -75.20 -6.63
C MET A 1 -19.65 -73.83 -7.30
N ALA A 2 -19.33 -72.78 -6.54
CA ALA A 2 -19.13 -71.33 -6.83
C ALA A 2 -19.49 -70.81 -8.24
N SER A 3 -20.47 -69.91 -8.42
CA SER A 3 -20.49 -68.47 -8.06
C SER A 3 -19.31 -67.65 -8.59
N ARG A 4 -19.57 -66.82 -9.60
CA ARG A 4 -18.88 -65.53 -9.86
C ARG A 4 -19.74 -64.67 -10.79
N ALA A 5 -20.69 -63.96 -10.20
CA ALA A 5 -21.35 -62.83 -10.84
C ALA A 5 -20.36 -61.66 -10.90
N ALA A 6 -20.01 -61.22 -12.11
CA ALA A 6 -19.21 -60.02 -12.31
C ALA A 6 -20.09 -58.79 -11.99
N ALA A 7 -19.91 -58.22 -10.81
CA ALA A 7 -20.50 -56.95 -10.45
C ALA A 7 -19.90 -55.86 -11.35
N ALA A 8 -20.72 -55.32 -12.25
CA ALA A 8 -20.45 -54.07 -12.93
C ALA A 8 -20.38 -52.97 -11.87
N HIS A 9 -19.16 -52.67 -11.41
CA HIS A 9 -18.90 -51.53 -10.55
C HIS A 9 -19.08 -50.27 -11.41
N CYS A 10 -20.29 -49.71 -11.39
CA CYS A 10 -20.53 -48.34 -11.79
C CYS A 10 -19.76 -47.45 -10.81
N ARG A 11 -18.51 -47.10 -11.14
CA ARG A 11 -17.74 -46.07 -10.43
C ARG A 11 -18.25 -44.70 -10.87
N THR A 12 -19.43 -44.32 -10.40
CA THR A 12 -19.76 -42.89 -10.24
C THR A 12 -19.27 -42.49 -8.86
N GLY A 13 -17.95 -42.37 -8.72
CA GLY A 13 -17.32 -42.06 -7.44
C GLY A 13 -17.42 -40.57 -7.07
N PRO A 14 -17.32 -40.23 -5.76
CA PRO A 14 -17.18 -38.86 -5.25
C PRO A 14 -15.87 -38.14 -5.69
N ASP A 15 -15.11 -38.75 -6.59
CA ASP A 15 -13.74 -38.38 -6.96
C ASP A 15 -13.68 -37.10 -7.82
N HIS A 16 -14.69 -36.83 -8.64
CA HIS A 16 -14.71 -35.64 -9.50
C HIS A 16 -14.98 -34.35 -8.73
N VAL A 17 -15.91 -34.38 -7.78
CA VAL A 17 -16.23 -33.22 -6.92
C VAL A 17 -15.05 -32.94 -5.98
N THR A 18 -14.45 -33.99 -5.41
CA THR A 18 -13.27 -33.86 -4.55
C THR A 18 -12.08 -33.32 -5.32
N SER A 19 -11.88 -33.74 -6.57
CA SER A 19 -10.82 -33.23 -7.46
C SER A 19 -11.03 -31.77 -7.87
N ALA A 20 -12.26 -31.37 -8.22
CA ALA A 20 -12.58 -29.98 -8.58
C ALA A 20 -12.45 -29.03 -7.37
N VAL A 21 -12.91 -29.45 -6.19
CA VAL A 21 -12.74 -28.70 -4.94
C VAL A 21 -11.25 -28.59 -4.59
N HIS A 22 -10.48 -29.66 -4.74
CA HIS A 22 -9.04 -29.65 -4.50
C HIS A 22 -8.30 -28.70 -5.47
N GLN A 23 -8.65 -28.70 -6.75
CA GLN A 23 -8.07 -27.78 -7.75
C GLN A 23 -8.45 -26.32 -7.50
N LEU A 24 -9.68 -26.05 -7.08
CA LEU A 24 -10.13 -24.69 -6.76
C LEU A 24 -9.47 -24.18 -5.48
N VAL A 25 -9.54 -24.94 -4.39
CA VAL A 25 -9.03 -24.51 -3.07
C VAL A 25 -7.52 -24.32 -3.08
N LEU A 26 -6.78 -25.22 -3.75
CA LEU A 26 -5.33 -25.15 -3.84
C LEU A 26 -4.84 -24.42 -5.09
N HIS A 27 -5.71 -23.68 -5.78
CA HIS A 27 -5.30 -22.91 -6.94
C HIS A 27 -4.15 -21.96 -6.57
N PRO A 28 -3.06 -21.89 -7.37
CA PRO A 28 -1.90 -21.07 -7.05
C PRO A 28 -2.22 -19.60 -6.77
N ALA A 29 -3.23 -19.04 -7.45
CA ALA A 29 -3.69 -17.67 -7.21
C ALA A 29 -4.35 -17.49 -5.84
N ILE A 30 -5.13 -18.48 -5.37
CA ILE A 30 -5.76 -18.46 -4.05
C ILE A 30 -4.68 -18.59 -2.97
N THR A 31 -3.78 -19.57 -3.12
CA THR A 31 -2.64 -19.74 -2.21
C THR A 31 -1.78 -18.48 -2.11
N SER A 32 -1.48 -17.85 -3.24
CA SER A 32 -0.72 -16.59 -3.31
C SER A 32 -1.45 -15.43 -2.64
N SER A 33 -2.76 -15.32 -2.87
CA SER A 33 -3.62 -14.30 -2.25
C SER A 33 -3.68 -14.47 -0.74
N ILE A 34 -3.80 -15.71 -0.24
CA ILE A 34 -3.78 -16.02 1.19
C ILE A 34 -2.46 -15.59 1.80
N LYS A 35 -1.31 -15.94 1.21
CA LYS A 35 0.02 -15.52 1.72
C LYS A 35 0.13 -14.00 1.89
N VAL A 36 -0.35 -13.24 0.90
CA VAL A 36 -0.35 -11.77 0.98
C VAL A 36 -1.33 -11.28 2.05
N ALA A 37 -2.54 -11.84 2.10
CA ALA A 37 -3.57 -11.52 3.08
C ALA A 37 -3.22 -11.95 4.52
N SER A 38 -2.29 -12.88 4.72
CA SER A 38 -1.76 -13.22 6.04
C SER A 38 -0.90 -12.09 6.63
N THR A 39 -0.38 -11.18 5.79
CA THR A 39 0.39 -10.03 6.27
C THR A 39 -0.52 -8.84 6.60
N THR A 40 -0.25 -8.15 7.71
CA THR A 40 -0.98 -6.92 8.08
C THR A 40 -0.90 -5.84 6.99
N VAL A 41 0.25 -5.72 6.31
CA VAL A 41 0.44 -4.77 5.21
C VAL A 41 -0.41 -5.15 3.99
N GLY A 42 -0.48 -6.44 3.65
CA GLY A 42 -1.32 -6.93 2.55
C GLY A 42 -2.79 -6.62 2.78
N ARG A 43 -3.30 -6.91 3.99
CA ARG A 43 -4.67 -6.54 4.38
C ARG A 43 -4.91 -5.04 4.36
N ASP A 44 -3.99 -4.23 4.91
CA ASP A 44 -4.12 -2.78 4.88
C ASP A 44 -4.24 -2.23 3.46
N LYS A 45 -3.40 -2.70 2.52
CA LYS A 45 -3.44 -2.24 1.12
C LYS A 45 -4.70 -2.70 0.40
N ALA A 46 -5.12 -3.95 0.57
CA ALA A 46 -6.36 -4.47 -0.01
C ALA A 46 -7.59 -3.69 0.51
N TYR A 47 -7.69 -3.50 1.83
CA TYR A 47 -8.78 -2.74 2.43
C TYR A 47 -8.73 -1.27 2.05
N ARG A 48 -7.54 -0.67 1.87
CA ARG A 48 -7.40 0.69 1.34
C ARG A 48 -7.97 0.79 -0.06
N THR A 49 -7.66 -0.17 -0.94
CA THR A 49 -8.22 -0.20 -2.31
C THR A 49 -9.74 -0.20 -2.28
N ILE A 50 -10.36 -1.09 -1.49
CA ILE A 50 -11.82 -1.19 -1.40
C ILE A 50 -12.40 0.09 -0.78
N GLN A 51 -11.77 0.63 0.26
CA GLN A 51 -12.19 1.87 0.92
C GLN A 51 -12.24 3.05 -0.07
N TYR A 52 -11.18 3.26 -0.85
CA TYR A 52 -11.10 4.38 -1.79
C TYR A 52 -11.95 4.16 -3.04
N LEU A 53 -12.14 2.90 -3.46
CA LEU A 53 -13.13 2.57 -4.48
C LEU A 53 -14.54 2.91 -3.99
N ALA A 54 -14.88 2.56 -2.75
CA ALA A 54 -16.16 2.93 -2.14
C ALA A 54 -16.33 4.46 -2.03
N ARG A 55 -15.25 5.21 -1.76
CA ARG A 55 -15.26 6.70 -1.80
C ARG A 55 -15.62 7.22 -3.19
N PHE A 56 -14.95 6.72 -4.23
CA PHE A 56 -15.25 7.10 -5.62
C PHE A 56 -16.69 6.72 -6.00
N LEU A 57 -17.11 5.49 -5.70
CA LEU A 57 -18.45 5.01 -6.06
C LEU A 57 -19.55 5.78 -5.33
N ALA A 58 -19.37 6.13 -4.05
CA ALA A 58 -20.33 6.96 -3.32
C ALA A 58 -20.49 8.33 -4.00
N PHE A 59 -19.37 8.94 -4.41
CA PHE A 59 -19.37 10.20 -5.15
C PHE A 59 -20.04 10.09 -6.52
N TYR A 60 -19.73 9.03 -7.26
CA TYR A 60 -20.24 8.80 -8.61
C TYR A 60 -21.75 8.51 -8.62
N THR A 61 -22.20 7.60 -7.75
CA THR A 61 -23.61 7.20 -7.65
C THR A 61 -24.49 8.35 -7.20
N LEU A 62 -24.02 9.20 -6.27
CA LEU A 62 -24.72 10.42 -5.86
C LEU A 62 -24.96 11.36 -7.06
N ARG A 63 -23.95 11.59 -7.89
CA ARG A 63 -24.06 12.46 -9.09
C ARG A 63 -24.92 11.87 -10.19
N LYS A 64 -25.02 10.55 -10.27
CA LYS A 64 -25.85 9.86 -11.26
C LYS A 64 -27.30 9.68 -10.81
N GLY A 65 -27.68 10.18 -9.62
CA GLY A 65 -29.05 10.12 -9.12
C GLY A 65 -29.48 8.73 -8.65
N TYR A 66 -28.53 7.89 -8.21
CA TYR A 66 -28.88 6.63 -7.56
C TYR A 66 -29.56 6.86 -6.22
N THR A 67 -30.21 5.83 -5.68
CA THR A 67 -30.92 5.91 -4.40
C THR A 67 -30.01 6.36 -3.25
N ASN A 68 -30.55 7.16 -2.33
CA ASN A 68 -29.84 7.59 -1.12
C ASN A 68 -29.32 6.41 -0.30
N GLU A 69 -30.04 5.28 -0.32
CA GLU A 69 -29.62 4.05 0.33
C GLU A 69 -28.32 3.49 -0.27
N THR A 70 -28.18 3.48 -1.59
CA THR A 70 -26.96 3.01 -2.27
C THR A 70 -25.75 3.86 -1.87
N VAL A 71 -25.91 5.19 -1.88
CA VAL A 71 -24.87 6.13 -1.46
C VAL A 71 -24.51 5.93 0.01
N ALA A 72 -25.51 5.71 0.88
CA ALA A 72 -25.30 5.46 2.30
C ALA A 72 -24.53 4.15 2.55
N ARG A 73 -24.87 3.06 1.86
CA ARG A 73 -24.16 1.77 1.96
C ARG A 73 -22.68 1.90 1.56
N LEU A 74 -22.38 2.61 0.46
CA LEU A 74 -21.00 2.87 0.02
C LEU A 74 -20.24 3.77 1.01
N THR A 75 -20.91 4.77 1.56
CA THR A 75 -20.35 5.66 2.58
C THR A 75 -20.05 4.92 3.89
N ALA A 76 -20.93 3.99 4.28
CA ALA A 76 -20.71 3.12 5.42
C ALA A 76 -19.51 2.21 5.18
N LEU A 77 -19.42 1.55 4.01
CA LEU A 77 -18.27 0.72 3.66
C LEU A 77 -16.94 1.49 3.70
N LYS A 78 -16.90 2.69 3.12
CA LYS A 78 -15.75 3.62 3.20
C LYS A 78 -15.36 3.89 4.65
N SER A 79 -16.34 4.19 5.49
CA SER A 79 -16.10 4.61 6.88
C SER A 79 -15.64 3.44 7.75
N THR A 80 -16.28 2.27 7.62
CA THR A 80 -15.94 1.04 8.35
C THR A 80 -14.52 0.58 8.02
N LEU A 81 -14.18 0.44 6.73
CA LEU A 81 -12.81 0.07 6.33
C LEU A 81 -11.79 1.12 6.76
N GLY A 82 -12.16 2.40 6.66
CA GLY A 82 -11.34 3.51 7.12
C GLY A 82 -11.07 3.50 8.61
N LEU A 83 -11.97 2.95 9.44
CA LEU A 83 -11.78 2.77 10.88
C LEU A 83 -10.95 1.51 11.18
N SER A 84 -11.29 0.36 10.58
CA SER A 84 -10.59 -0.91 10.76
C SER A 84 -9.11 -0.83 10.38
N ARG A 85 -8.77 -0.04 9.35
CA ARG A 85 -7.37 0.18 8.97
C ARG A 85 -6.59 1.00 9.99
N LYS A 86 -7.21 1.97 10.68
CA LYS A 86 -6.53 2.68 11.78
C LYS A 86 -6.22 1.74 12.93
N LEU A 87 -7.14 0.82 13.24
CA LEU A 87 -6.92 -0.23 14.24
C LEU A 87 -5.67 -1.07 13.91
N MET A 88 -5.54 -1.53 12.66
CA MET A 88 -4.35 -2.31 12.23
C MET A 88 -3.03 -1.53 12.27
N ARG A 89 -3.08 -0.20 12.42
CA ARG A 89 -1.89 0.68 12.50
C ARG A 89 -1.53 1.08 13.93
N ILE A 90 -2.31 0.66 14.94
CA ILE A 90 -1.92 0.84 16.34
C ILE A 90 -0.56 0.17 16.56
N GLY A 91 0.39 0.91 17.15
CA GLY A 91 1.77 0.46 17.35
C GLY A 91 2.74 0.81 16.21
N LYS A 92 2.26 1.12 15.00
CA LYS A 92 3.12 1.57 13.88
C LYS A 92 3.99 2.80 14.18
N PRO A 93 3.60 3.78 15.03
CA PRO A 93 4.49 4.88 15.37
C PRO A 93 5.86 4.42 15.89
N PHE A 94 5.94 3.32 16.64
CA PHE A 94 7.20 2.80 17.16
C PHE A 94 8.12 2.24 16.07
N GLU A 95 7.57 1.62 15.02
CA GLU A 95 8.36 1.22 13.85
C GLU A 95 9.01 2.43 13.17
N HIS A 96 8.26 3.54 13.06
CA HIS A 96 8.77 4.78 12.50
C HIS A 96 9.82 5.44 13.40
N LEU A 97 9.63 5.42 14.73
CA LEU A 97 10.65 5.92 15.66
C LEU A 97 11.95 5.11 15.60
N GLN A 98 11.86 3.77 15.52
CA GLN A 98 13.05 2.93 15.30
C GLN A 98 13.72 3.25 13.97
N ALA A 99 12.95 3.42 12.89
CA ALA A 99 13.49 3.80 11.60
C ALA A 99 14.11 5.22 11.60
N ALA A 100 13.58 6.13 12.42
CA ALA A 100 14.16 7.45 12.63
C ALA A 100 15.55 7.34 13.29
N VAL A 101 15.69 6.55 14.35
CA VAL A 101 16.99 6.31 15.00
C VAL A 101 17.97 5.68 14.02
N LYS A 102 17.57 4.63 13.29
CA LYS A 102 18.41 3.99 12.26
C LYS A 102 18.85 4.93 11.14
N SER A 103 18.08 6.00 10.88
CA SER A 103 18.45 6.97 9.86
C SER A 103 19.63 7.86 10.25
N LEU A 104 19.97 7.94 11.55
CA LEU A 104 21.10 8.73 12.05
C LEU A 104 22.45 8.18 11.57
N ASP A 105 22.51 6.89 11.26
CA ASP A 105 23.70 6.19 10.74
C ASP A 105 23.94 6.40 9.24
N VAL A 106 22.98 7.01 8.53
CA VAL A 106 23.11 7.31 7.09
C VAL A 106 24.22 8.35 6.89
N GLN A 107 25.21 8.05 6.06
CA GLN A 107 26.36 8.94 5.88
C GLN A 107 26.03 10.21 5.10
N ASP A 108 25.24 10.08 4.03
CA ASP A 108 24.80 11.22 3.22
C ASP A 108 23.89 12.17 4.04
N PRO A 109 24.26 13.44 4.25
CA PRO A 109 23.51 14.36 5.10
C PRO A 109 22.09 14.64 4.61
N VAL A 110 21.88 14.73 3.30
CA VAL A 110 20.56 15.00 2.71
C VAL A 110 19.66 13.79 2.88
N LEU A 111 20.17 12.59 2.64
CA LEU A 111 19.43 11.35 2.86
C LEU A 111 19.14 11.12 4.35
N LYS A 112 20.08 11.44 5.25
CA LYS A 112 19.87 11.41 6.70
C LYS A 112 18.73 12.33 7.11
N PHE A 113 18.80 13.60 6.74
CA PHE A 113 17.81 14.60 7.13
C PHE A 113 16.41 14.28 6.57
N THR A 114 16.34 13.92 5.28
CA THR A 114 15.07 13.53 4.65
C THR A 114 14.49 12.24 5.21
N ALA A 115 15.33 11.25 5.53
CA ALA A 115 14.88 10.03 6.21
C ALA A 115 14.34 10.35 7.62
N LEU A 116 15.07 11.12 8.42
CA LEU A 116 14.65 11.50 9.77
C LEU A 116 13.31 12.26 9.73
N GLY A 117 13.20 13.29 8.89
CA GLY A 117 11.99 14.09 8.73
C GLY A 117 10.79 13.26 8.26
N ARG A 118 11.00 12.33 7.30
CA ARG A 118 9.97 11.37 6.88
C ARG A 118 9.49 10.54 8.08
N GLN A 119 10.40 9.90 8.79
CA GLN A 119 10.03 8.96 9.86
C GLN A 119 9.35 9.65 11.03
N LEU A 120 9.82 10.83 11.46
CA LEU A 120 9.18 11.61 12.52
C LEU A 120 7.80 12.12 12.08
N GLY A 121 7.65 12.56 10.84
CA GLY A 121 6.34 12.94 10.27
C GLY A 121 5.34 11.78 10.30
N TYR A 122 5.74 10.59 9.85
CA TYR A 122 4.87 9.41 9.90
C TYR A 122 4.58 8.92 11.33
N ALA A 123 5.57 8.96 12.24
CA ALA A 123 5.36 8.61 13.65
C ALA A 123 4.31 9.52 14.29
N GLY A 124 4.47 10.84 14.13
CA GLY A 124 3.52 11.82 14.64
C GLY A 124 2.14 11.72 14.00
N TYR A 125 2.08 11.51 12.68
CA TYR A 125 0.82 11.25 11.97
C TYR A 125 0.09 10.05 12.57
N LEU A 126 0.76 8.90 12.67
CA LEU A 126 0.14 7.66 13.11
C LEU A 126 -0.22 7.68 14.60
N TRP A 127 0.51 8.43 15.42
CA TRP A 127 0.11 8.68 16.81
C TRP A 127 -1.22 9.44 16.88
N ASN A 128 -1.39 10.46 16.05
CA ASN A 128 -2.67 11.16 15.96
C ASN A 128 -3.77 10.28 15.33
N ASP A 129 -3.43 9.42 14.37
CA ASP A 129 -4.36 8.47 13.78
C ASP A 129 -4.93 7.48 14.82
N MET A 130 -4.14 7.12 15.84
CA MET A 130 -4.62 6.35 17.01
C MET A 130 -5.65 7.13 17.83
N LEU A 131 -5.45 8.43 18.05
CA LEU A 131 -6.43 9.29 18.73
C LEU A 131 -7.72 9.44 17.90
N VAL A 132 -7.60 9.60 16.57
CA VAL A 132 -8.76 9.63 15.65
C VAL A 132 -9.52 8.30 15.71
N TRP A 133 -8.81 7.17 15.77
CA TRP A 133 -9.43 5.87 15.95
C TRP A 133 -10.20 5.79 17.26
N ALA A 134 -9.58 6.14 18.40
CA ALA A 134 -10.22 6.10 19.72
C ALA A 134 -11.47 6.98 19.81
N HIS A 135 -11.46 8.14 19.16
CA HIS A 135 -12.63 8.99 19.00
C HIS A 135 -13.73 8.32 18.17
N SER A 136 -13.36 7.81 17.00
CA SER A 136 -14.31 7.26 16.02
C SER A 136 -14.93 5.93 16.47
N SER A 137 -14.18 5.13 17.24
CA SER A 137 -14.65 3.88 17.86
C SER A 137 -15.40 4.09 19.18
N LYS A 138 -15.57 5.35 19.62
CA LYS A 138 -16.26 5.74 20.86
C LYS A 138 -15.59 5.26 22.16
N VAL A 139 -14.35 4.77 22.09
CA VAL A 139 -13.55 4.40 23.27
C VAL A 139 -13.20 5.65 24.09
N ARG A 140 -12.78 6.73 23.41
CA ARG A 140 -12.54 8.03 24.04
C ARG A 140 -13.06 9.12 23.10
N PRO A 141 -14.34 9.48 23.20
CA PRO A 141 -14.90 10.59 22.46
C PRO A 141 -14.13 11.89 22.74
N LEU A 142 -14.05 12.74 21.73
CA LEU A 142 -13.40 14.05 21.78
C LEU A 142 -14.46 15.08 21.43
N SER A 143 -14.32 16.30 21.92
CA SER A 143 -15.17 17.40 21.46
C SER A 143 -15.01 17.58 19.94
N PRO A 144 -16.01 18.12 19.22
CA PRO A 144 -15.88 18.40 17.79
C PRO A 144 -14.65 19.28 17.46
N ALA A 145 -14.33 20.23 18.34
CA ALA A 145 -13.15 21.09 18.21
C ALA A 145 -11.85 20.28 18.32
N ASP A 146 -11.72 19.45 19.35
CA ASP A 146 -10.52 18.62 19.56
C ASP A 146 -10.34 17.58 18.44
N ALA A 147 -11.43 16.93 18.01
CA ALA A 147 -11.38 15.98 16.91
C ALA A 147 -10.87 16.64 15.61
N LYS A 148 -11.31 17.87 15.34
CA LYS A 148 -10.81 18.68 14.22
C LYS A 148 -9.32 19.01 14.37
N ILE A 149 -8.89 19.44 15.55
CA ILE A 149 -7.47 19.75 15.82
C ILE A 149 -6.59 18.52 15.60
N VAL A 150 -6.97 17.37 16.17
CA VAL A 150 -6.24 16.11 16.03
C VAL A 150 -6.18 15.69 14.56
N SER A 151 -7.28 15.78 13.83
CA SER A 151 -7.33 15.45 12.39
C SER A 151 -6.42 16.37 11.55
N GLN A 152 -6.46 17.68 11.81
CA GLN A 152 -5.61 18.67 11.15
C GLN A 152 -4.13 18.43 11.46
N ARG A 153 -3.78 18.15 12.72
CA ARG A 153 -2.40 17.82 13.12
C ARG A 153 -1.92 16.54 12.45
N ALA A 154 -2.75 15.51 12.39
CA ALA A 154 -2.45 14.27 11.67
C ALA A 154 -2.14 14.54 10.20
N ALA A 155 -2.97 15.36 9.53
CA ALA A 155 -2.77 15.73 8.13
C ALA A 155 -1.49 16.54 7.91
N LYS A 156 -1.17 17.52 8.78
CA LYS A 156 0.09 18.28 8.71
C LYS A 156 1.31 17.37 8.82
N LEU A 157 1.32 16.47 9.79
CA LEU A 157 2.44 15.55 10.01
C LEU A 157 2.59 14.54 8.87
N TRP A 158 1.47 14.06 8.32
CA TRP A 158 1.49 13.19 7.15
C TRP A 158 2.02 13.93 5.91
N PHE A 159 1.56 15.15 5.67
CA PHE A 159 2.04 16.01 4.60
C PHE A 159 3.56 16.25 4.72
N THR A 160 4.05 16.58 5.92
CA THR A 160 5.48 16.73 6.19
C THR A 160 6.25 15.44 5.86
N GLY A 161 5.76 14.29 6.34
CA GLY A 161 6.39 13.00 6.10
C GLY A 161 6.52 12.64 4.61
N ILE A 162 5.45 12.87 3.84
CA ILE A 162 5.46 12.68 2.38
C ILE A 162 6.37 13.70 1.69
N SER A 163 6.37 14.97 2.12
CA SER A 163 7.21 16.00 1.52
C SER A 163 8.70 15.64 1.61
N PHE A 164 9.16 15.18 2.77
CA PHE A 164 10.52 14.67 2.93
C PHE A 164 10.81 13.45 2.05
N SER A 165 9.82 12.57 1.87
CA SER A 165 9.94 11.43 0.96
C SER A 165 10.12 11.86 -0.50
N LEU A 166 9.34 12.83 -0.97
CA LEU A 166 9.44 13.38 -2.32
C LEU A 166 10.82 13.97 -2.57
N ILE A 167 11.31 14.79 -1.63
CA ILE A 167 12.66 15.37 -1.70
C ILE A 167 13.72 14.27 -1.76
N SER A 168 13.61 13.25 -0.90
CA SER A 168 14.54 12.09 -0.91
C SER A 168 14.52 11.33 -2.24
N SER A 169 13.34 11.09 -2.80
CA SER A 169 13.19 10.41 -4.10
C SER A 169 13.82 11.22 -5.24
N ILE A 170 13.60 12.53 -5.28
CA ILE A 170 14.20 13.42 -6.29
C ILE A 170 15.73 13.39 -6.17
N TYR A 171 16.25 13.57 -4.95
CA TYR A 171 17.70 13.53 -4.69
C TYR A 171 18.33 12.21 -5.14
N ARG A 172 17.71 11.07 -4.78
CA ARG A 172 18.17 9.74 -5.20
C ARG A 172 18.15 9.56 -6.71
N LEU A 173 17.15 10.11 -7.42
CA LEU A 173 17.09 9.99 -8.88
C LEU A 173 18.22 10.75 -9.59
N VAL A 174 18.66 11.88 -9.02
CA VAL A 174 19.82 12.62 -9.54
C VAL A 174 21.09 11.78 -9.39
N ASP A 175 21.37 11.27 -8.18
CA ASP A 175 22.53 10.40 -7.91
C ASP A 175 22.52 9.14 -8.81
N LEU A 176 21.39 8.44 -8.85
CA LEU A 176 21.24 7.23 -9.67
C LEU A 176 21.40 7.51 -11.17
N SER A 177 20.99 8.68 -11.65
CA SER A 177 21.17 9.06 -13.06
C SER A 177 22.64 9.35 -13.38
N ALA A 178 23.38 9.97 -12.45
CA ALA A 178 24.83 10.16 -12.60
C ALA A 178 25.58 8.82 -12.60
N ARG A 179 25.22 7.91 -11.67
CA ARG A 179 25.77 6.54 -11.61
C ARG A 179 25.46 5.72 -12.86
N GLU A 180 24.23 5.81 -13.36
CA GLU A 180 23.85 5.16 -14.62
C GLU A 180 24.69 5.68 -15.80
N ALA A 181 24.84 7.01 -15.93
CA ALA A 181 25.64 7.61 -17.00
C ALA A 181 27.11 7.17 -16.92
N LYS A 182 27.68 7.10 -15.70
CA LYS A 182 29.04 6.60 -15.47
C LYS A 182 29.17 5.13 -15.90
N ALA A 183 28.29 4.24 -15.43
CA ALA A 183 28.31 2.81 -15.76
C ALA A 183 28.11 2.54 -17.26
N ARG A 184 27.39 3.41 -17.99
CA ARG A 184 27.25 3.31 -19.45
C ARG A 184 28.48 3.80 -20.22
N ARG A 185 29.24 4.76 -19.68
CA ARG A 185 30.46 5.31 -20.31
C ARG A 185 31.70 4.45 -20.08
N THR A 186 31.73 3.64 -19.02
CA THR A 186 32.83 2.71 -18.76
C THR A 186 32.98 1.72 -19.93
N ARG A 187 34.12 1.81 -20.65
CA ARG A 187 34.43 0.93 -21.79
C ARG A 187 34.48 -0.53 -21.35
N ALA A 188 34.11 -1.43 -22.27
CA ALA A 188 34.21 -2.87 -22.07
C ALA A 188 35.69 -3.26 -21.96
N SER A 189 36.17 -3.39 -20.73
CA SER A 189 37.38 -4.16 -20.39
C SER A 189 36.97 -5.31 -19.46
N GLU A 190 37.95 -6.01 -18.88
CA GLU A 190 37.84 -7.17 -17.97
C GLU A 190 36.77 -7.05 -16.85
N LYS A 191 36.19 -5.86 -16.62
CA LYS A 191 35.10 -5.57 -15.69
C LYS A 191 33.69 -5.54 -16.33
N GLU A 192 33.49 -6.14 -17.50
CA GLU A 192 32.18 -6.10 -18.18
C GLU A 192 31.04 -6.72 -17.34
N VAL A 193 31.33 -7.81 -16.63
CA VAL A 193 30.36 -8.47 -15.73
C VAL A 193 29.97 -7.55 -14.58
N GLU A 194 30.95 -6.92 -13.93
CA GLU A 194 30.74 -5.96 -12.84
C GLU A 194 29.93 -4.75 -13.31
N ARG A 195 30.28 -4.19 -14.47
CA ARG A 195 29.56 -3.08 -15.10
C ARG A 195 28.10 -3.44 -15.41
N LYS A 196 27.84 -4.63 -15.95
CA LYS A 196 26.48 -5.13 -16.23
C LYS A 196 25.69 -5.31 -14.94
N ALA A 197 26.32 -5.85 -13.88
CA ALA A 197 25.69 -6.03 -12.57
C ALA A 197 25.34 -4.68 -11.92
N GLU A 198 26.27 -3.72 -11.92
CA GLU A 198 26.06 -2.36 -11.42
C GLU A 198 24.92 -1.67 -12.19
N LEU A 199 24.95 -1.70 -13.52
CA LEU A 199 23.91 -1.09 -14.34
C LEU A 199 22.53 -1.71 -14.04
N LYS A 200 22.45 -3.04 -13.92
CA LYS A 200 21.21 -3.72 -13.54
C LYS A 200 20.71 -3.27 -12.16
N ALA A 201 21.60 -3.15 -11.18
CA ALA A 201 21.27 -2.69 -9.84
C ALA A 201 20.77 -1.23 -9.84
N VAL A 202 21.48 -0.33 -10.53
CA VAL A 202 21.09 1.09 -10.65
C VAL A 202 19.73 1.23 -11.33
N LEU A 203 19.48 0.51 -12.42
CA LEU A 203 18.18 0.54 -13.11
C LEU A 203 17.04 0.03 -12.22
N ALA A 204 17.27 -1.04 -11.46
CA ALA A 204 16.29 -1.55 -10.50
C ALA A 204 16.01 -0.54 -9.38
N GLN A 205 17.04 0.08 -8.82
CA GLN A 205 16.89 1.14 -7.80
C GLN A 205 16.14 2.34 -8.36
N LYS A 206 16.45 2.78 -9.58
CA LYS A 206 15.79 3.90 -10.26
C LYS A 206 14.31 3.61 -10.51
N ALA A 207 13.96 2.40 -10.92
CA ALA A 207 12.57 1.98 -11.09
C ALA A 207 11.80 1.99 -9.75
N ALA A 208 12.42 1.50 -8.67
CA ALA A 208 11.82 1.52 -7.34
C ALA A 208 11.59 2.96 -6.85
N VAL A 209 12.59 3.84 -6.98
CA VAL A 209 12.49 5.25 -6.57
C VAL A 209 11.45 6.01 -7.40
N ARG A 210 11.37 5.77 -8.72
CA ARG A 210 10.30 6.36 -9.57
C ARG A 210 8.91 5.92 -9.12
N THR A 211 8.74 4.64 -8.81
CA THR A 211 7.47 4.12 -8.30
C THR A 211 7.09 4.81 -6.99
N GLN A 212 8.04 4.96 -6.06
CA GLN A 212 7.82 5.68 -4.81
C GLN A 212 7.48 7.16 -5.04
N LEU A 213 8.20 7.85 -5.95
CA LEU A 213 7.96 9.25 -6.29
C LEU A 213 6.55 9.48 -6.83
N VAL A 214 6.10 8.63 -7.77
CA VAL A 214 4.74 8.70 -8.32
C VAL A 214 3.71 8.43 -7.24
N GLN A 215 3.92 7.40 -6.41
CA GLN A 215 2.98 7.06 -5.35
C GLN A 215 2.85 8.19 -4.33
N ASP A 216 3.97 8.77 -3.88
CA ASP A 216 3.99 9.87 -2.92
C ASP A 216 3.41 11.16 -3.51
N GLY A 217 3.66 11.44 -4.79
CA GLY A 217 3.12 12.60 -5.49
C GLY A 217 1.60 12.54 -5.64
N LEU A 218 1.04 11.34 -5.68
CA LEU A 218 -0.40 11.10 -5.64
C LEU A 218 -0.94 11.11 -4.21
N ASP A 219 -0.28 10.40 -3.28
CA ASP A 219 -0.73 10.29 -1.89
C ASP A 219 -0.68 11.64 -1.15
N ILE A 220 0.18 12.60 -1.54
CA ILE A 220 0.25 13.94 -0.92
C ILE A 220 -1.06 14.74 -1.09
N LEU A 221 -1.85 14.46 -2.13
CA LEU A 221 -3.15 15.10 -2.36
C LEU A 221 -4.14 14.80 -1.22
N LEU A 222 -3.97 13.66 -0.54
CA LEU A 222 -4.88 13.25 0.52
C LEU A 222 -4.77 14.13 1.78
N PRO A 223 -3.59 14.30 2.40
CA PRO A 223 -3.45 15.26 3.49
C PRO A 223 -3.59 16.71 3.00
N ALA A 224 -3.15 17.05 1.78
CA ALA A 224 -3.32 18.41 1.23
C ALA A 224 -4.80 18.83 1.15
N GLY A 225 -5.70 17.92 0.77
CA GLY A 225 -7.14 18.17 0.80
C GLY A 225 -7.71 18.41 2.20
N VAL A 226 -7.21 17.69 3.21
CA VAL A 226 -7.61 17.92 4.62
C VAL A 226 -7.13 19.29 5.12
N LEU A 227 -5.96 19.73 4.66
CA LEU A 227 -5.37 21.02 5.00
C LEU A 227 -5.97 22.21 4.21
N GLY A 228 -6.83 21.94 3.22
CA GLY A 228 -7.43 22.97 2.39
C GLY A 228 -6.50 23.56 1.33
N TYR A 229 -5.43 22.85 0.95
CA TYR A 229 -4.50 23.31 -0.09
C TYR A 229 -5.02 23.13 -1.51
N HIS A 230 -6.12 22.39 -1.69
CA HIS A 230 -6.85 22.26 -2.94
C HIS A 230 -8.32 21.91 -2.69
N ASN A 231 -9.15 22.03 -3.73
CA ASN A 231 -10.58 21.71 -3.68
C ASN A 231 -10.97 20.48 -4.54
N LEU A 232 -10.03 19.54 -4.73
CA LEU A 232 -10.34 18.28 -5.42
C LEU A 232 -11.46 17.51 -4.70
N ASP A 233 -12.38 16.97 -5.48
CA ASP A 233 -13.54 16.28 -4.95
C ASP A 233 -13.27 14.83 -4.53
N ASP A 234 -14.27 14.22 -3.89
CA ASP A 234 -14.21 12.85 -3.39
C ASP A 234 -14.04 11.80 -4.51
N GLY A 235 -14.42 12.12 -5.75
CA GLY A 235 -14.23 11.26 -6.91
C GLY A 235 -12.75 11.18 -7.26
N VAL A 236 -12.09 12.32 -7.46
CA VAL A 236 -10.65 12.39 -7.76
C VAL A 236 -9.83 11.78 -6.63
N LEU A 237 -10.10 12.16 -5.38
CA LEU A 237 -9.38 11.62 -4.22
C LEU A 237 -9.65 10.12 -4.02
N GLY A 238 -10.84 9.64 -4.41
CA GLY A 238 -11.19 8.23 -4.51
C GLY A 238 -10.28 7.49 -5.48
N LEU A 239 -10.21 7.95 -6.73
CA LEU A 239 -9.38 7.32 -7.77
C LEU A 239 -7.89 7.35 -7.45
N VAL A 240 -7.39 8.50 -7.00
CA VAL A 240 -6.00 8.66 -6.53
C VAL A 240 -5.67 7.60 -5.47
N GLY A 241 -6.54 7.45 -4.47
CA GLY A 241 -6.34 6.45 -3.42
C GLY A 241 -6.45 5.01 -3.91
N VAL A 242 -7.28 4.71 -4.92
CA VAL A 242 -7.31 3.38 -5.56
C VAL A 242 -5.96 3.09 -6.23
N VAL A 243 -5.47 4.02 -7.05
CA VAL A 243 -4.21 3.86 -7.80
C VAL A 243 -3.04 3.64 -6.83
N THR A 244 -2.87 4.50 -5.82
CA THR A 244 -1.75 4.36 -4.87
C THR A 244 -1.86 3.11 -4.00
N SER A 245 -3.08 2.63 -3.74
CA SER A 245 -3.30 1.38 -3.01
C SER A 245 -2.93 0.15 -3.84
N LEU A 246 -3.27 0.14 -5.13
CA LEU A 246 -2.89 -0.94 -6.04
C LEU A 246 -1.37 -0.97 -6.27
N MET A 247 -0.72 0.19 -6.40
CA MET A 247 0.74 0.29 -6.43
C MET A 247 1.37 -0.30 -5.16
N GLY A 248 0.86 0.08 -3.98
CA GLY A 248 1.33 -0.44 -2.70
C GLY A 248 1.06 -1.94 -2.52
N LEU A 249 -0.10 -2.43 -3.00
CA LEU A 249 -0.44 -3.85 -2.96
C LEU A 249 0.49 -4.66 -3.87
N ARG A 250 0.76 -4.18 -5.08
CA ARG A 250 1.73 -4.81 -6.00
C ARG A 250 3.12 -4.88 -5.38
N SER A 251 3.57 -3.82 -4.72
CA SER A 251 4.85 -3.82 -3.99
C SER A 251 4.86 -4.89 -2.89
N GLN A 252 3.75 -5.07 -2.17
CA GLN A 252 3.65 -6.08 -1.13
C GLN A 252 3.59 -7.50 -1.69
N ILE A 253 2.88 -7.71 -2.81
CA ILE A 253 2.85 -8.98 -3.55
C ILE A 253 4.28 -9.39 -3.94
N ASN A 254 5.03 -8.48 -4.58
CA ASN A 254 6.42 -8.73 -4.97
C ASN A 254 7.31 -9.05 -3.77
N LYS A 255 7.09 -8.40 -2.62
CA LYS A 255 7.84 -8.65 -1.39
C LYS A 255 7.55 -10.03 -0.79
N VAL A 256 6.30 -10.50 -0.84
CA VAL A 256 5.87 -11.75 -0.21
C VAL A 256 6.09 -12.97 -1.10
N LEU A 257 5.88 -12.83 -2.42
CA LEU A 257 5.91 -13.94 -3.37
C LEU A 257 7.17 -13.97 -4.24
N GLY A 258 7.98 -12.92 -4.20
CA GLY A 258 9.12 -12.72 -5.10
C GLY A 258 8.71 -12.18 -6.49
N PRO A 259 9.69 -11.73 -7.30
CA PRO A 259 9.41 -11.05 -8.57
C PRO A 259 8.79 -11.93 -9.67
N SER A 260 8.96 -13.25 -9.61
CA SER A 260 8.61 -14.21 -10.67
C SER A 260 7.16 -14.68 -10.67
N VAL A 261 6.42 -14.48 -9.57
CA VAL A 261 5.02 -14.93 -9.43
C VAL A 261 4.03 -13.79 -9.75
N ALA A 262 4.46 -12.54 -9.66
CA ALA A 262 3.60 -11.37 -9.85
C ALA A 262 3.35 -10.96 -11.33
N SER A 263 3.97 -11.66 -12.29
CA SER A 263 3.86 -11.37 -13.73
C SER A 263 3.14 -12.46 -14.53
N LYS A 264 2.51 -13.43 -13.86
CA LYS A 264 1.59 -14.38 -14.47
C LYS A 264 0.17 -14.01 -14.06
#